data_AF-M0B5S1-F1
#
_entry.id   AF-M0B5S1-F1
#
_cell.length_a   1.000
_cell.length_b   1.000
_cell.length_c   1.000
_cell.angle_alpha   90.00
_cell.angle_beta   90.00
_cell.angle_gamma   90.00
#
_symmetry.space_group_name_H-M   'P 1'
#
loop_
_entity.id
_entity.type
_entity.pdbx_description
1 polymer ?
#
loop_
_entity_poly.entity_id
_entity_poly.type
_entity_poly.pdbx_seq_one_letter_code
_entity_poly.pdbx_strand_id
1 'polypeptide(L)'
;MSVTESGAYPPIEAYGVVGNLETCALVAPNGSVDWFPFPHLESSSILAAILDAECGGRFRITPADSFETDRRYVDDTNVLETTFQTDGATVTVTDFLPPAGRVAHPKKVLYRKVTCMDGTVDLEVELDPQYDMETKPTPDSDSADIDPRTDAKSHATTR
;
A
#
# COMPACT_ATOMS: atom_id res chain seq x y z
N MET A 1 8.75 11.22 -11.94
CA MET A 1 8.59 9.83 -12.47
C MET A 1 7.12 9.64 -12.79
N SER A 2 6.76 9.62 -14.07
CA SER A 2 5.36 9.51 -14.53
C SER A 2 4.83 8.11 -14.26
N VAL A 3 3.78 7.97 -13.45
CA VAL A 3 3.13 6.67 -13.20
C VAL A 3 2.03 6.48 -14.22
N THR A 4 2.27 5.62 -15.23
CA THR A 4 1.24 5.16 -16.16
C THR A 4 0.67 3.84 -15.64
N GLU A 5 -0.65 3.76 -15.43
CA GLU A 5 -1.31 2.51 -15.00
C GLU A 5 -1.10 1.39 -16.03
N SER A 6 -0.33 0.40 -15.62
CA SER A 6 -0.34 -0.97 -16.15
C SER A 6 -0.26 -1.86 -14.92
N GLY A 7 -0.96 -3.01 -14.94
CA GLY A 7 -1.16 -3.92 -13.80
C GLY A 7 0.11 -4.57 -13.23
N ALA A 8 1.06 -3.75 -12.80
CA ALA A 8 2.28 -4.11 -12.11
C ALA A 8 2.20 -3.53 -10.69
N TYR A 9 2.36 -4.41 -9.71
CA TYR A 9 2.57 -4.00 -8.33
C TYR A 9 3.79 -3.07 -8.27
N PRO A 10 3.72 -1.93 -7.56
CA PRO A 10 4.91 -1.19 -7.18
C PRO A 10 5.92 -2.14 -6.52
N PRO A 11 7.22 -1.96 -6.75
CA PRO A 11 8.21 -2.76 -6.04
C PRO A 11 8.12 -2.46 -4.53
N ILE A 12 8.45 -3.43 -3.68
CA ILE A 12 8.18 -3.33 -2.25
C ILE A 12 8.86 -2.12 -1.61
N GLU A 13 10.06 -1.76 -2.07
CA GLU A 13 10.82 -0.59 -1.62
C GLU A 13 10.17 0.74 -1.97
N ALA A 14 9.23 0.76 -2.91
CA ALA A 14 8.47 1.94 -3.26
C ALA A 14 7.30 2.21 -2.30
N TYR A 15 6.96 1.29 -1.38
CA TYR A 15 5.91 1.54 -0.40
C TYR A 15 6.43 2.33 0.80
N GLY A 16 5.58 3.20 1.32
CA GLY A 16 5.75 3.83 2.63
C GLY A 16 4.94 3.06 3.66
N VAL A 17 5.45 2.94 4.88
CA VAL A 17 4.75 2.32 6.00
C VAL A 17 4.29 3.35 7.02
N VAL A 18 3.03 3.27 7.43
CA VAL A 18 2.49 4.05 8.56
C VAL A 18 1.89 3.09 9.58
N GLY A 19 2.05 3.31 10.87
CA GLY A 19 1.63 2.36 11.91
C GLY A 19 1.58 2.97 13.32
N ASN A 20 0.88 2.27 14.21
CA ASN A 20 0.58 2.76 15.56
C ASN A 20 0.98 1.80 16.68
N LEU A 21 1.94 0.91 16.42
CA LEU A 21 2.39 -0.19 17.30
C LEU A 21 1.43 -1.36 17.44
N GLU A 22 0.19 -1.24 16.97
CA GLU A 22 -0.78 -2.35 16.97
C GLU A 22 -1.07 -2.87 15.56
N THR A 23 -1.03 -1.99 14.56
CA THR A 23 -1.14 -2.31 13.14
C THR A 23 -0.30 -1.34 12.30
N CYS A 24 -0.16 -1.62 11.00
CA CYS A 24 0.41 -0.73 10.01
C CYS A 24 -0.31 -0.83 8.66
N ALA A 25 -0.08 0.14 7.79
CA ALA A 25 -0.56 0.16 6.43
C ALA A 25 0.58 0.45 5.45
N LEU A 26 0.53 -0.17 4.27
CA LEU A 26 1.45 0.11 3.17
C LEU A 26 0.80 1.05 2.16
N VAL A 27 1.49 2.15 1.90
CA VAL A 27 1.06 3.23 1.01
C VAL A 27 1.95 3.24 -0.24
N ALA A 28 1.35 3.01 -1.40
CA ALA A 28 1.99 3.09 -2.71
C ALA A 28 2.26 4.55 -3.12
N PRO A 29 3.19 4.78 -4.07
CA PRO A 29 3.50 6.14 -4.54
C PRO A 29 2.30 6.88 -5.17
N ASN A 30 1.35 6.17 -5.77
CA ASN A 30 0.12 6.75 -6.33
C ASN A 30 -0.95 7.08 -5.26
N GLY A 31 -0.60 7.09 -3.98
CA GLY A 31 -1.55 7.38 -2.90
C GLY A 31 -2.54 6.25 -2.63
N SER A 32 -2.27 5.04 -3.10
CA SER A 32 -3.04 3.84 -2.75
C SER A 32 -2.57 3.24 -1.43
N VAL A 33 -3.49 2.89 -0.54
CA VAL A 33 -3.22 2.00 0.60
C VAL A 33 -3.55 0.59 0.13
N ASP A 34 -2.53 -0.21 -0.13
CA ASP A 34 -2.67 -1.53 -0.77
C ASP A 34 -2.57 -2.67 0.24
N TRP A 35 -2.17 -2.38 1.47
CA TRP A 35 -2.20 -3.35 2.56
C TRP A 35 -2.60 -2.69 3.87
N PHE A 36 -3.59 -3.24 4.55
CA PHE A 36 -4.00 -2.78 5.87
C PHE A 36 -4.67 -3.92 6.69
N PRO A 37 -3.91 -4.66 7.50
CA PRO A 37 -4.45 -5.57 8.51
C PRO A 37 -5.15 -4.78 9.61
N PHE A 38 -6.35 -5.22 9.99
CA PHE A 38 -7.15 -4.47 10.95
C PHE A 38 -8.03 -5.40 11.80
N PRO A 39 -8.11 -5.20 13.14
CA PRO A 39 -7.58 -4.07 13.91
C PRO A 39 -6.14 -4.22 14.42
N HIS A 40 -5.52 -5.38 14.21
CA HIS A 40 -4.14 -5.67 14.62
C HIS A 40 -3.32 -6.17 13.43
N LEU A 41 -1.99 -6.14 13.54
CA LEU A 41 -1.08 -6.60 12.50
C LEU A 41 -1.29 -8.08 12.15
N GLU A 42 -1.63 -8.90 13.13
CA GLU A 42 -1.95 -10.32 12.98
C GLU A 42 -3.39 -10.60 12.51
N SER A 43 -4.21 -9.57 12.33
CA SER A 43 -5.58 -9.72 11.83
C SER A 43 -5.61 -9.88 10.31
N SER A 44 -6.74 -10.39 9.80
CA SER A 44 -7.01 -10.37 8.37
C SER A 44 -6.88 -8.97 7.80
N SER A 45 -6.41 -8.90 6.56
CA SER A 45 -6.28 -7.65 5.83
C SER A 45 -7.62 -7.18 5.28
N ILE A 46 -8.00 -5.94 5.59
CA ILE A 46 -9.18 -5.30 4.99
C ILE A 46 -8.87 -4.64 3.65
N LEU A 47 -7.58 -4.45 3.35
CA LEU A 47 -7.02 -4.03 2.06
C LEU A 47 -5.81 -4.92 1.80
N ALA A 48 -5.71 -5.49 0.61
CA ALA A 48 -4.70 -6.48 0.24
C ALA A 48 -4.34 -6.42 -1.26
N ALA A 49 -4.53 -5.26 -1.90
CA ALA A 49 -4.14 -5.02 -3.29
C ALA A 49 -2.64 -5.26 -3.59
N ILE A 50 -1.78 -5.34 -2.58
CA ILE A 50 -0.37 -5.75 -2.77
C ILE A 50 -0.23 -7.26 -3.06
N LEU A 51 -1.21 -8.08 -2.64
CA LEU A 51 -1.23 -9.53 -2.83
C LEU A 51 -2.08 -9.93 -4.03
N ASP A 52 -3.18 -9.22 -4.24
CA ASP A 52 -4.09 -9.43 -5.37
C ASP A 52 -4.61 -8.06 -5.84
N ALA A 53 -4.05 -7.54 -6.93
CA ALA A 53 -4.42 -6.22 -7.44
C ALA A 53 -5.90 -6.10 -7.85
N GLU A 54 -6.56 -7.22 -8.17
CA GLU A 54 -7.93 -7.26 -8.68
C GLU A 54 -8.96 -7.47 -7.57
N CYS A 55 -8.71 -8.42 -6.66
CA CYS A 55 -9.64 -8.80 -5.60
C CYS A 55 -9.20 -8.34 -4.20
N GLY A 56 -8.01 -7.74 -4.08
CA GLY A 56 -7.39 -7.38 -2.80
C GLY A 56 -8.05 -6.21 -2.09
N GLY A 57 -8.72 -5.33 -2.83
CA GLY A 57 -9.24 -4.07 -2.31
C GLY A 57 -8.14 -3.07 -1.96
N ARG A 58 -8.45 -1.79 -2.08
CA ARG A 58 -7.53 -0.67 -1.82
C ARG A 58 -8.27 0.57 -1.33
N PHE A 59 -7.52 1.48 -0.72
CA PHE A 59 -7.99 2.84 -0.48
C PHE A 59 -7.06 3.80 -1.21
N ARG A 60 -7.49 4.36 -2.34
CA ARG A 60 -6.68 5.29 -3.15
C ARG A 60 -7.22 6.71 -3.09
N ILE A 61 -6.30 7.66 -2.94
CA ILE A 61 -6.55 9.10 -3.16
C ILE A 61 -5.43 9.58 -4.09
N THR A 62 -5.79 9.99 -5.30
CA THR A 62 -4.83 10.38 -6.35
C THR A 62 -5.41 11.49 -7.24
N PRO A 63 -4.59 12.33 -7.89
CA PRO A 63 -5.06 13.19 -8.97
C PRO A 63 -5.65 12.38 -10.14
N ALA A 64 -6.70 12.92 -10.76
CA ALA A 64 -7.27 12.38 -12.00
C ALA A 64 -6.39 12.64 -13.22
N ASP A 65 -5.64 13.75 -13.21
CA ASP A 65 -4.69 14.12 -14.26
C ASP A 65 -3.34 13.42 -14.07
N SER A 66 -2.48 13.46 -15.10
CA SER A 66 -1.10 13.00 -14.97
C SER A 66 -0.35 13.80 -13.90
N PHE A 67 0.44 13.11 -13.09
CA PHE A 67 1.20 13.71 -12.00
C PHE A 67 2.62 13.16 -11.91
N GLU A 68 3.49 13.95 -11.29
CA GLU A 68 4.67 13.46 -10.62
C GLU A 68 4.41 13.26 -9.13
N THR A 69 5.20 12.40 -8.49
CA THR A 69 5.08 12.11 -7.07
C THR A 69 6.41 12.33 -6.38
N ASP A 70 6.38 13.05 -5.25
CA ASP A 70 7.44 13.11 -4.26
C ASP A 70 6.92 12.67 -2.89
N ARG A 71 7.80 12.12 -2.05
CA ARG A 71 7.40 11.51 -0.77
C ARG A 71 8.43 11.74 0.31
N ARG A 72 7.94 11.99 1.52
CA ARG A 72 8.79 12.11 2.71
C ARG A 72 8.04 11.72 3.97
N TYR A 73 8.80 11.30 4.98
CA TYR A 73 8.30 11.33 6.35
C TYR A 73 8.47 12.74 6.92
N VAL A 74 7.50 13.17 7.72
CA VAL A 74 7.56 14.48 8.39
C VAL A 74 8.52 14.40 9.57
N ASP A 75 9.65 15.08 9.46
CA ASP A 75 10.71 15.08 10.47
C ASP A 75 11.08 13.63 10.89
N ASP A 76 11.28 13.39 12.18
CA ASP A 76 11.55 12.06 12.75
C ASP A 76 10.28 11.32 13.19
N THR A 77 9.19 11.43 12.41
CA THR A 77 7.89 10.83 12.74
C THR A 77 7.46 9.75 11.73
N ASN A 78 6.51 8.91 12.13
CA ASN A 78 5.85 7.96 11.22
C ASN A 78 4.59 8.56 10.57
N VAL A 79 4.69 9.83 10.16
CA VAL A 79 3.68 10.54 9.36
C VAL A 79 4.24 10.67 7.94
N LEU A 80 3.53 10.09 6.98
CA LEU A 80 3.95 10.09 5.57
C LEU A 80 3.24 11.21 4.81
N GLU A 81 3.99 12.02 4.09
CA GLU A 81 3.47 12.94 3.08
C GLU A 81 3.77 12.39 1.68
N THR A 82 2.74 12.29 0.87
CA THR A 82 2.82 12.03 -0.57
C THR A 82 2.33 13.27 -1.29
N THR A 83 3.24 13.96 -1.97
CA THR A 83 2.93 15.16 -2.76
C THR A 83 2.82 14.77 -4.22
N PHE A 84 1.72 15.21 -4.83
CA PHE A 84 1.48 15.10 -6.26
C PHE A 84 1.57 16.47 -6.91
N GLN A 85 2.35 16.54 -7.99
CA GLN A 85 2.47 17.72 -8.83
C GLN A 85 1.80 17.42 -10.17
N THR A 86 0.71 18.12 -10.47
CA THR A 86 0.10 18.14 -11.80
C THR A 86 0.49 19.41 -12.54
N ASP A 87 0.10 19.55 -13.80
CA ASP A 87 0.30 20.78 -14.57
C ASP A 87 -0.39 22.00 -13.94
N GLY A 88 -1.46 21.77 -13.16
CA GLY A 88 -2.34 22.83 -12.65
C GLY A 88 -2.35 23.02 -11.14
N ALA A 89 -1.79 22.10 -10.35
CA ALA A 89 -1.86 22.17 -8.90
C ALA A 89 -0.76 21.34 -8.20
N THR A 90 -0.57 21.64 -6.91
CA THR A 90 0.18 20.79 -5.99
C THR A 90 -0.70 20.35 -4.84
N VAL A 91 -0.88 19.04 -4.69
CA VAL A 91 -1.70 18.43 -3.63
C VAL A 91 -0.88 17.46 -2.81
N THR A 92 -1.05 17.49 -1.49
CA THR A 92 -0.38 16.57 -0.57
C THR A 92 -1.40 15.74 0.16
N VAL A 93 -1.18 14.43 0.19
CA VAL A 93 -1.88 13.46 1.04
C VAL A 93 -0.98 13.11 2.20
N THR A 94 -1.44 13.38 3.42
CA THR A 94 -0.74 13.05 4.67
C THR A 94 -1.41 11.84 5.33
N ASP A 95 -0.68 10.74 5.42
CA ASP A 95 -1.13 9.47 5.99
C ASP A 95 -0.46 9.22 7.35
N PHE A 96 -1.25 8.83 8.36
CA PHE A 96 -0.72 8.43 9.68
C PHE A 96 -1.72 7.62 10.50
N LEU A 97 -1.20 6.82 11.43
CA LEU A 97 -1.99 6.13 12.46
C LEU A 97 -1.56 6.62 13.85
N PRO A 98 -2.43 7.31 14.61
CA PRO A 98 -2.12 7.69 15.98
C PRO A 98 -1.97 6.47 16.91
N PRO A 99 -0.97 6.47 17.81
CA PRO A 99 -0.86 5.47 18.87
C PRO A 99 -2.12 5.46 19.76
N ALA A 100 -2.60 4.26 20.10
CA ALA A 100 -3.72 4.09 21.02
C ALA A 100 -3.42 4.75 22.38
N GLY A 101 -4.43 5.34 23.01
CA GLY A 101 -4.35 5.92 24.35
C GLY A 101 -3.54 7.23 24.48
N ARG A 102 -2.89 7.72 23.43
CA ARG A 102 -2.19 9.03 23.42
C ARG A 102 -3.06 10.20 22.98
N VAL A 103 -4.21 9.91 22.40
CA VAL A 103 -5.21 10.89 21.98
C VAL A 103 -6.57 10.42 22.48
N ALA A 104 -7.46 11.36 22.80
CA ALA A 104 -8.85 11.08 23.19
C ALA A 104 -9.71 10.58 21.98
N HIS A 105 -9.12 9.73 21.14
CA HIS A 105 -9.77 9.10 20.01
C HIS A 105 -10.04 7.64 20.37
N PRO A 106 -11.32 7.26 20.54
CA PRO A 106 -11.69 5.93 21.00
C PRO A 106 -11.54 4.82 19.94
N LYS A 107 -10.91 5.09 18.79
CA LYS A 107 -10.86 4.16 17.65
C LYS A 107 -9.47 4.11 17.02
N LYS A 108 -9.03 2.90 16.64
CA LYS A 108 -7.90 2.68 15.74
C LYS A 108 -8.32 3.16 14.35
N VAL A 109 -7.65 4.19 13.82
CA VAL A 109 -8.05 4.86 12.57
C VAL A 109 -6.81 5.21 11.77
N LEU A 110 -6.84 4.91 10.47
CA LEU A 110 -5.93 5.50 9.48
C LEU A 110 -6.47 6.89 9.11
N TYR A 111 -5.70 7.93 9.41
CA TYR A 111 -6.00 9.29 8.97
C TYR A 111 -5.33 9.54 7.64
N ARG A 112 -6.10 10.09 6.70
CA ARG A 112 -5.63 10.55 5.40
C ARG A 112 -6.12 11.96 5.18
N LYS A 113 -5.20 12.93 5.26
CA LYS A 113 -5.53 14.36 5.12
C LYS A 113 -5.07 14.85 3.76
N VAL A 114 -5.97 15.48 3.01
CA VAL A 114 -5.66 16.11 1.73
C VAL A 114 -5.46 17.61 1.93
N THR A 115 -4.44 18.19 1.32
CA THR A 115 -4.21 19.64 1.29
C THR A 115 -3.77 20.06 -0.10
N CYS A 116 -4.50 20.98 -0.73
CA CYS A 116 -4.08 21.63 -1.97
C CYS A 116 -3.39 22.96 -1.61
N MET A 117 -2.15 23.13 -2.04
CA MET A 117 -1.35 24.31 -1.68
C MET A 117 -1.49 25.44 -2.69
N ASP A 118 -1.67 25.09 -3.97
CA ASP A 118 -1.81 26.02 -5.09
C ASP A 118 -2.61 25.36 -6.21
N GLY A 119 -3.42 26.16 -6.92
CA GLY A 119 -4.23 25.71 -8.04
C GLY A 119 -5.48 24.89 -7.67
N THR A 120 -6.01 24.18 -8.67
CA THR A 120 -7.21 23.33 -8.57
C THR A 120 -6.91 21.99 -9.21
N VAL A 121 -7.34 20.90 -8.57
CA VAL A 121 -7.14 19.53 -9.06
C VAL A 121 -8.35 18.68 -8.72
N ASP A 122 -8.77 17.87 -9.68
CA ASP A 122 -9.76 16.83 -9.44
C ASP A 122 -9.05 15.59 -8.88
N LEU A 123 -9.59 15.06 -7.78
CA LEU A 123 -9.07 13.88 -7.11
C LEU A 123 -10.00 12.70 -7.33
N GLU A 124 -9.42 11.56 -7.66
CA GLU A 124 -10.09 10.27 -7.62
C GLU A 124 -9.92 9.65 -6.24
N VAL A 125 -11.04 9.20 -5.68
CA VAL A 125 -11.08 8.52 -4.38
C VAL A 125 -11.76 7.18 -4.54
N GLU A 126 -11.02 6.12 -4.29
CA GLU A 126 -11.49 4.74 -4.32
C GLU A 126 -11.36 4.16 -2.91
N LEU A 127 -12.44 3.59 -2.38
CA LEU A 127 -12.41 2.84 -1.13
C LEU A 127 -13.13 1.52 -1.34
N ASP A 128 -12.36 0.45 -1.49
CA ASP A 128 -12.84 -0.90 -1.69
C ASP A 128 -12.27 -1.83 -0.60
N PRO A 129 -12.86 -1.86 0.61
CA PRO A 129 -12.44 -2.75 1.67
C PRO A 129 -12.98 -4.16 1.44
N GLN A 130 -12.11 -5.16 1.55
CA GLN A 130 -12.45 -6.56 1.45
C GLN A 130 -12.49 -7.19 2.85
N TYR A 131 -13.61 -7.78 3.21
CA TYR A 131 -13.76 -8.46 4.49
C TYR A 131 -13.55 -9.96 4.30
N ASP A 132 -12.88 -10.61 5.24
CA ASP A 132 -12.73 -12.07 5.29
C ASP A 132 -11.77 -12.68 4.24
N MET A 133 -10.63 -12.03 4.00
CA MET A 133 -9.59 -12.53 3.08
C MET A 133 -8.88 -13.82 3.55
N GLU A 134 -9.09 -14.26 4.79
CA GLU A 134 -8.50 -15.50 5.34
C GLU A 134 -9.26 -16.78 4.92
N THR A 135 -10.50 -16.67 4.42
CA THR A 135 -11.37 -17.85 4.26
C THR A 135 -11.54 -18.33 2.82
N LYS A 136 -10.93 -17.69 1.82
CA LYS A 136 -10.99 -18.20 0.45
C LYS A 136 -9.93 -19.30 0.29
N PRO A 137 -10.31 -20.59 0.19
CA PRO A 137 -9.34 -21.65 -0.03
C PRO A 137 -8.58 -21.33 -1.32
N THR A 138 -7.26 -21.35 -1.24
CA THR A 138 -6.42 -21.41 -2.44
C THR A 138 -6.90 -22.64 -3.20
N PRO A 139 -7.40 -22.51 -4.45
CA PRO A 139 -7.63 -23.68 -5.27
C PRO A 139 -6.31 -24.45 -5.30
N ASP A 140 -6.32 -25.72 -4.92
CA ASP A 140 -5.14 -26.59 -5.08
C ASP A 140 -4.69 -26.45 -6.53
N SER A 141 -3.61 -25.70 -6.76
CA SER A 141 -2.88 -25.79 -8.00
C SER A 141 -2.27 -27.18 -7.96
N ASP A 142 -2.79 -28.05 -8.82
CA ASP A 142 -2.35 -29.43 -9.06
C ASP A 142 -0.97 -29.74 -8.49
N SER A 143 -0.93 -30.80 -7.69
CA SER A 143 0.26 -31.48 -7.20
C SER A 143 1.27 -31.73 -8.33
N ALA A 144 2.15 -30.77 -8.59
CA ALA A 144 3.44 -31.02 -9.16
C ALA A 144 4.37 -31.30 -7.99
N ASP A 145 4.68 -32.59 -7.79
CA ASP A 145 5.73 -33.06 -6.90
C ASP A 145 7.02 -32.27 -7.14
N ILE A 146 7.29 -31.26 -6.32
CA ILE A 146 8.63 -30.71 -6.15
C ILE A 146 9.32 -31.62 -5.14
N ASP A 147 9.97 -32.69 -5.64
CA ASP A 147 10.90 -33.47 -4.82
C ASP A 147 12.18 -32.65 -4.60
N PRO A 148 12.48 -32.21 -3.36
CA PRO A 148 13.65 -31.39 -3.06
C PRO A 148 15.00 -32.14 -3.18
N ARG A 149 15.02 -33.41 -3.63
CA ARG A 149 16.24 -34.22 -3.76
C ARG A 149 16.76 -34.44 -5.18
N THR A 150 16.13 -33.91 -6.23
CA THR A 150 16.50 -34.27 -7.61
C THR A 150 17.36 -33.24 -8.36
N ASP A 151 17.45 -31.99 -7.92
CA ASP A 151 18.16 -30.94 -8.71
C ASP A 151 19.63 -30.70 -8.32
N ALA A 152 20.19 -31.50 -7.43
CA ALA A 152 21.56 -31.33 -6.95
C ALA A 152 22.62 -32.14 -7.73
N LYS A 153 22.51 -32.34 -9.06
CA LYS A 153 23.63 -32.86 -9.88
C LYS A 153 23.56 -32.42 -11.34
N SER A 154 24.08 -31.23 -11.66
CA SER A 154 25.01 -31.10 -12.79
C SER A 154 25.72 -29.75 -12.71
N HIS A 155 27.05 -29.80 -12.76
CA HIS A 155 28.00 -28.76 -13.22
C HIS A 155 29.29 -28.85 -12.38
N ALA A 156 30.06 -29.90 -12.65
CA ALA A 156 31.48 -29.91 -12.39
C ALA A 156 32.17 -30.46 -13.65
N THR A 157 32.73 -29.56 -14.45
CA THR A 157 33.80 -29.89 -15.40
C THR A 157 34.73 -28.67 -15.49
N THR A 158 35.84 -28.84 -14.80
CA THR A 158 37.23 -28.57 -15.19
C THR A 158 37.59 -27.21 -15.80
N ARG A 159 38.50 -26.53 -15.10
CA ARG A 159 39.82 -26.21 -15.64
C ARG A 159 40.90 -26.43 -14.60
#